data_AF-A0A8C8E909-F1
#
_entry.id   AF-A0A8C8E909-F1
#
_cell.length_a   1.000
_cell.length_b   1.000
_cell.length_c   1.000
_cell.angle_alpha   90.00
_cell.angle_beta   90.00
_cell.angle_gamma   90.00
#
_symmetry.space_group_name_H-M   'P 1'
#
loop_
_entity.id
_entity.type
_entity.pdbx_description
1 polymer ?
#
loop_
_entity_poly.entity_id
_entity_poly.type
_entity_poly.pdbx_seq_one_letter_code
_entity_poly.pdbx_strand_id
1 'polypeptide(L)'
;MKQSYAADTVVQQSLCIPEAAPFPEPPDPKTCSPQEYLEYYIFPVLLPGMAELLHQAKKEKCFERKRTKFIACDFLTEWLYNKNPKRKDESFTEFFSIPFVKDWLKDHPRPPVPLSLLLSEEEASIVIQSFWRGYQVRCDSEIQELRQWQKKLREEKNIIKRVKEFWTKQEAKAESDNEKYSTGPKLNNFRGL
;
A
#
# COMPACT_ATOMS: atom_id res chain seq x y z
N MET A 1 15.85 -45.15 68.63
CA MET A 1 15.78 -43.70 68.43
C MET A 1 14.84 -43.46 67.25
N LYS A 2 13.66 -42.91 67.54
CA LYS A 2 12.65 -42.54 66.54
C LYS A 2 13.11 -41.25 65.86
N GLN A 3 12.98 -41.15 64.54
CA GLN A 3 12.76 -39.86 63.91
C GLN A 3 11.79 -40.02 62.74
N SER A 4 10.72 -39.27 62.88
CA SER A 4 9.45 -39.27 62.19
C SER A 4 9.53 -38.51 60.87
N TYR A 5 8.83 -39.03 59.87
CA TYR A 5 8.51 -38.33 58.63
C TYR A 5 7.58 -37.14 58.91
N ALA A 6 7.95 -35.95 58.45
CA ALA A 6 7.09 -34.77 58.46
C ALA A 6 6.37 -34.70 57.11
N ALA A 7 5.03 -34.64 57.17
CA ALA A 7 4.18 -34.44 56.01
C ALA A 7 4.10 -32.95 55.68
N ASP A 8 4.48 -32.59 54.45
CA ASP A 8 4.28 -31.24 53.92
C ASP A 8 2.80 -31.04 53.54
N THR A 9 2.15 -30.19 54.31
CA THR A 9 0.77 -29.74 54.10
C THR A 9 0.72 -28.85 52.87
N VAL A 10 0.18 -29.37 51.77
CA VAL A 10 -0.18 -28.58 50.58
C VAL A 10 -1.43 -27.76 50.92
N VAL A 11 -1.26 -26.46 51.12
CA VAL A 11 -2.36 -25.50 51.21
C VAL A 11 -2.97 -25.35 49.82
N GLN A 12 -4.02 -26.11 49.53
CA GLN A 12 -4.93 -25.80 48.42
C GLN A 12 -5.76 -24.57 48.83
N GLN A 13 -5.24 -23.39 48.46
CA GLN A 13 -6.02 -22.17 48.52
C GLN A 13 -7.03 -22.19 47.36
N SER A 14 -8.20 -22.77 47.63
CA SER A 14 -9.36 -22.69 46.75
C SER A 14 -9.74 -21.22 46.56
N LEU A 15 -9.46 -20.67 45.39
CA LEU A 15 -10.05 -19.40 44.98
C LEU A 15 -11.56 -19.64 44.82
N CYS A 16 -12.33 -19.17 45.80
CA CYS A 16 -13.78 -19.05 45.66
C CYS A 16 -14.06 -18.17 44.44
N ILE A 17 -14.67 -18.76 43.41
CA ILE A 17 -15.30 -18.02 42.33
C ILE A 17 -16.50 -17.31 42.99
N PRO A 18 -16.55 -15.97 43.02
CA PRO A 18 -17.74 -15.29 43.49
C PRO A 18 -18.90 -15.68 42.56
N GLU A 19 -19.93 -16.24 43.19
CA GLU A 19 -21.24 -16.54 42.61
C GLU A 19 -21.70 -15.35 41.76
N ALA A 20 -21.96 -15.61 40.48
CA ALA A 20 -22.29 -14.59 39.49
C ALA A 20 -23.47 -13.76 39.99
N ALA A 21 -23.22 -12.48 40.28
CA ALA A 21 -24.24 -11.53 40.64
C ALA A 21 -25.38 -11.57 39.59
N PRO A 22 -26.65 -11.44 40.00
CA PRO A 22 -27.76 -11.33 39.07
C PRO A 22 -27.44 -10.22 38.06
N PHE A 23 -27.63 -10.50 36.76
CA PHE A 23 -27.39 -9.53 35.70
C PHE A 23 -28.11 -8.23 36.07
N PRO A 24 -27.40 -7.09 36.18
CA PRO A 24 -28.04 -5.82 36.48
C PRO A 24 -29.07 -5.54 35.38
N GLU A 25 -30.24 -5.05 35.79
CA GLU A 25 -31.26 -4.62 34.83
C GLU A 25 -30.65 -3.61 33.85
N PRO A 26 -31.00 -3.69 32.55
CA PRO A 26 -30.42 -2.82 31.53
C PRO A 26 -30.68 -1.35 31.89
N PRO A 27 -29.62 -0.53 32.08
CA PRO A 27 -29.77 0.87 32.39
C PRO A 27 -30.37 1.60 31.19
N ASP A 28 -31.31 2.53 31.39
CA ASP A 28 -31.96 3.21 30.26
C ASP A 28 -30.92 3.94 29.38
N PRO A 29 -30.79 3.59 28.08
CA PRO A 29 -29.77 4.13 27.19
C PRO A 29 -29.73 5.66 27.09
N LYS A 30 -30.85 6.34 27.38
CA LYS A 30 -30.96 7.79 27.24
C LYS A 30 -30.64 8.56 28.51
N THR A 31 -30.63 7.88 29.66
CA THR A 31 -30.53 8.51 30.98
C THR A 31 -29.36 7.99 31.81
N CYS A 32 -28.76 6.85 31.43
CA CYS A 32 -27.57 6.31 32.07
C CYS A 32 -26.34 7.18 31.81
N SER A 33 -25.31 7.00 32.66
CA SER A 33 -24.02 7.64 32.43
C SER A 33 -23.34 7.08 31.17
N PRO A 34 -22.42 7.85 30.53
CA PRO A 34 -21.66 7.35 29.39
C PRO A 34 -20.85 6.08 29.70
N GLN A 35 -20.37 5.93 30.94
CA GLN A 35 -19.64 4.74 31.37
C GLN A 35 -20.55 3.51 31.39
N GLU A 36 -21.70 3.59 32.05
CA GLU A 36 -22.69 2.50 32.09
C GLU A 36 -23.18 2.14 30.69
N TYR A 37 -23.35 3.14 29.81
CA TYR A 37 -23.72 2.90 28.42
C TYR A 37 -22.67 2.06 27.69
N LEU A 38 -21.39 2.42 27.83
CA LEU A 38 -20.29 1.69 27.20
C LEU A 38 -20.19 0.27 27.75
N GLU A 39 -20.22 0.11 29.07
CA GLU A 39 -20.09 -1.18 29.75
C GLU A 39 -21.22 -2.14 29.41
N TYR A 40 -22.45 -1.64 29.33
CA TYR A 40 -23.62 -2.48 29.10
C TYR A 40 -23.94 -2.71 27.61
N TYR A 41 -23.84 -1.67 26.77
CA TYR A 41 -24.32 -1.75 25.39
C TYR A 41 -23.20 -1.96 24.36
N ILE A 42 -22.00 -1.45 24.61
CA ILE A 42 -20.92 -1.44 23.61
C ILE A 42 -19.91 -2.55 23.88
N PHE A 43 -19.36 -2.63 25.09
CA PHE A 43 -18.29 -3.56 25.44
C PHE A 43 -18.64 -5.03 25.26
N PRO A 44 -19.86 -5.53 25.56
CA PRO A 44 -20.20 -6.93 25.34
C PRO A 44 -20.14 -7.35 23.88
N VAL A 45 -20.32 -6.41 22.94
CA VAL A 45 -20.23 -6.64 21.51
C VAL A 45 -18.81 -6.36 20.98
N LEU A 46 -18.18 -5.28 21.45
CA LEU A 46 -16.91 -4.79 20.92
C LEU A 46 -15.69 -5.55 21.46
N LEU A 47 -15.65 -5.86 22.76
CA LEU A 47 -14.47 -6.48 23.38
C LEU A 47 -14.12 -7.86 22.81
N PRO A 48 -15.09 -8.77 22.55
CA PRO A 48 -14.78 -10.03 21.89
C PRO A 48 -14.19 -9.82 20.49
N GLY A 49 -14.70 -8.85 19.72
CA GLY A 49 -14.17 -8.50 18.41
C GLY A 49 -12.75 -7.94 18.49
N MET A 50 -12.45 -7.12 19.49
CA MET A 50 -11.09 -6.63 19.75
C MET A 50 -10.12 -7.75 20.16
N ALA A 51 -10.58 -8.73 20.95
CA ALA A 51 -9.77 -9.89 21.31
C ALA A 51 -9.40 -10.72 20.06
N GLU A 52 -10.37 -11.02 19.20
CA GLU A 52 -10.14 -11.70 17.92
C GLU A 52 -9.22 -10.90 17.00
N LEU A 53 -9.38 -9.58 16.97
CA LEU A 53 -8.49 -8.69 16.22
C LEU A 53 -7.04 -8.78 16.70
N LEU A 54 -6.81 -8.85 18.01
CA LEU A 54 -5.45 -9.02 18.56
C LEU A 54 -4.87 -10.39 18.20
N HIS A 55 -5.67 -11.45 18.22
CA HIS A 55 -5.24 -12.78 17.76
C HIS A 55 -4.84 -12.78 16.28
N GLN A 56 -5.67 -12.17 15.42
CA GLN A 56 -5.38 -12.05 14.00
C GLN A 56 -4.15 -11.14 13.74
N ALA A 57 -4.03 -10.03 14.46
CA ALA A 57 -2.87 -9.14 14.37
C ALA A 57 -1.57 -9.87 14.74
N LYS A 58 -1.60 -10.76 15.74
CA LYS A 58 -0.46 -11.61 16.09
C LYS A 58 -0.12 -12.58 14.95
N LYS A 59 -1.12 -13.24 14.35
CA LYS A 59 -0.94 -14.16 13.21
C LYS A 59 -0.30 -13.47 12.00
N GLU A 60 -0.71 -12.22 11.73
CA GLU A 60 -0.17 -11.38 10.66
C GLU A 60 1.17 -10.70 11.03
N LYS A 61 1.76 -11.04 12.19
CA LYS A 61 3.03 -10.49 12.70
C LYS A 61 3.03 -8.96 12.86
N CYS A 62 1.88 -8.38 13.19
CA CYS A 62 1.76 -6.92 13.32
C CYS A 62 2.55 -6.32 14.48
N PHE A 63 2.83 -7.12 15.52
CA PHE A 63 3.62 -6.68 16.66
C PHE A 63 5.14 -6.79 16.42
N GLU A 64 5.56 -7.48 15.35
CA GLU A 64 6.97 -7.67 14.98
C GLU A 64 7.39 -6.74 13.85
N ARG A 65 6.48 -6.47 12.90
CA ARG A 65 6.76 -5.71 11.67
C ARG A 65 6.26 -4.27 11.78
N LYS A 66 7.11 -3.31 11.38
CA LYS A 66 6.76 -1.87 11.33
C LYS A 66 5.64 -1.55 10.33
N ARG A 67 5.48 -2.36 9.28
CA ARG A 67 4.45 -2.19 8.25
C ARG A 67 3.81 -3.54 7.93
N THR A 68 2.50 -3.53 7.75
CA THR A 68 1.70 -4.73 7.51
C THR A 68 0.62 -4.43 6.46
N LYS A 69 0.15 -5.49 5.80
CA LYS A 69 -1.03 -5.42 4.92
C LYS A 69 -2.36 -5.49 5.69
N PHE A 70 -2.30 -5.89 6.96
CA PHE A 70 -3.49 -6.08 7.81
C PHE A 70 -4.06 -4.74 8.25
N ILE A 71 -5.33 -4.49 7.93
CA ILE A 71 -6.06 -3.28 8.33
C ILE A 71 -7.02 -3.64 9.46
N ALA A 72 -6.69 -3.21 10.67
CA ALA A 72 -7.44 -3.54 11.89
C ALA A 72 -8.92 -3.11 11.82
N CYS A 73 -9.19 -1.91 11.29
CA CYS A 73 -10.56 -1.41 11.16
C CYS A 73 -11.40 -2.22 10.16
N ASP A 74 -10.80 -2.68 9.05
CA ASP A 74 -11.49 -3.49 8.05
C ASP A 74 -11.89 -4.84 8.65
N PHE A 75 -10.94 -5.48 9.34
CA PHE A 75 -11.19 -6.73 10.07
C PHE A 75 -12.30 -6.56 11.12
N LEU A 76 -12.23 -5.52 11.96
CA LEU A 76 -13.22 -5.31 13.01
C LEU A 76 -14.61 -5.04 12.43
N THR A 77 -14.69 -4.29 11.34
CA THR A 77 -15.94 -4.01 10.63
C THR A 77 -16.55 -5.31 10.09
N GLU A 78 -15.75 -6.15 9.43
CA GLU A 78 -16.19 -7.46 8.94
C GLU A 78 -16.64 -8.37 10.08
N TRP A 79 -15.87 -8.42 11.17
CA TRP A 79 -16.18 -9.24 12.33
C TRP A 79 -17.50 -8.82 12.97
N LEU A 80 -17.68 -7.53 13.25
CA LEU A 80 -18.91 -6.99 13.85
C LEU A 80 -20.11 -7.19 12.95
N TYR A 81 -19.93 -7.02 11.63
CA TYR A 81 -20.99 -7.23 10.66
C TYR A 81 -21.47 -8.69 10.66
N ASN A 82 -20.54 -9.64 10.57
CA ASN A 82 -20.88 -11.07 10.51
C ASN A 82 -21.34 -11.64 11.86
N LYS A 83 -20.92 -11.04 12.99
CA LYS A 83 -21.38 -11.43 14.34
C LYS A 83 -22.66 -10.73 14.78
N ASN A 84 -23.26 -9.92 13.93
CA ASN A 84 -24.51 -9.23 14.24
C ASN A 84 -25.64 -10.25 14.47
N PRO A 85 -26.30 -10.27 15.64
CA PRO A 85 -27.40 -11.19 15.94
C PRO A 85 -28.59 -11.09 14.97
N LYS A 86 -28.72 -9.98 14.24
CA LYS A 86 -29.74 -9.78 13.20
C LYS A 86 -29.47 -10.57 11.90
N ARG A 87 -28.25 -11.10 11.74
CA ARG A 87 -27.76 -11.79 10.53
C ARG A 87 -27.49 -13.28 10.76
N LYS A 88 -28.07 -13.90 11.80
CA LYS A 88 -27.75 -15.29 12.21
C LYS A 88 -27.92 -16.33 11.10
N ASP A 89 -28.87 -16.11 10.20
CA ASP A 89 -29.18 -17.05 9.10
C ASP A 89 -28.54 -16.66 7.76
N GLU A 90 -27.74 -15.59 7.75
CA GLU A 90 -27.05 -15.13 6.56
C GLU A 90 -25.64 -15.76 6.45
N SER A 91 -25.19 -15.98 5.22
CA SER A 91 -23.83 -16.45 4.98
C SER A 91 -22.80 -15.38 5.33
N PHE A 92 -21.59 -15.84 5.64
CA PHE A 92 -20.43 -14.98 5.83
C PHE A 92 -20.27 -14.02 4.63
N THR A 93 -20.08 -12.74 4.94
CA THR A 93 -19.88 -11.67 3.96
C THR A 93 -18.49 -11.07 4.17
N GLU A 94 -17.64 -11.19 3.16
CA GLU A 94 -16.32 -10.56 3.16
C GLU A 94 -16.45 -9.03 3.19
N PHE A 95 -15.48 -8.37 3.81
CA PHE A 95 -15.43 -6.92 4.01
C PHE A 95 -15.80 -6.09 2.78
N PHE A 96 -15.20 -6.35 1.61
CA PHE A 96 -15.46 -5.59 0.38
C PHE A 96 -16.86 -5.83 -0.21
N SER A 97 -17.54 -6.90 0.24
CA SER A 97 -18.89 -7.25 -0.18
C SER A 97 -19.98 -6.70 0.74
N ILE A 98 -19.60 -6.12 1.90
CA ILE A 98 -20.55 -5.51 2.83
C ILE A 98 -21.23 -4.31 2.13
N PRO A 99 -22.58 -4.21 2.10
CA PRO A 99 -23.29 -3.21 1.29
C PRO A 99 -22.82 -1.77 1.52
N PHE A 100 -22.81 -1.31 2.79
CA PHE A 100 -22.41 0.06 3.10
C PHE A 100 -20.92 0.31 2.83
N VAL A 101 -20.06 -0.71 2.94
CA VAL A 101 -18.64 -0.59 2.62
C VAL A 101 -18.44 -0.47 1.11
N LYS A 102 -19.12 -1.33 0.35
CA LYS A 102 -19.06 -1.34 -1.11
C LYS A 102 -19.55 -0.03 -1.70
N ASP A 103 -20.68 0.47 -1.22
CA ASP A 103 -21.26 1.74 -1.66
C ASP A 103 -20.32 2.90 -1.33
N TRP A 104 -19.79 2.95 -0.11
CA TRP A 104 -18.81 3.97 0.30
C TRP A 104 -17.53 3.96 -0.55
N LEU A 105 -16.99 2.78 -0.84
CA LEU A 105 -15.75 2.63 -1.60
C LEU A 105 -15.90 2.97 -3.09
N LYS A 106 -17.13 3.01 -3.61
CA LYS A 106 -17.41 3.46 -4.98
C LYS A 106 -17.08 4.94 -5.16
N ASP A 107 -17.50 5.76 -4.20
CA ASP A 107 -17.28 7.20 -4.22
C ASP A 107 -15.93 7.59 -3.59
N HIS A 108 -15.37 6.69 -2.77
CA HIS A 108 -14.10 6.88 -2.05
C HIS A 108 -13.14 5.70 -2.27
N PRO A 109 -12.55 5.57 -3.49
CA PRO A 109 -11.64 4.48 -3.78
C PRO A 109 -10.37 4.57 -2.91
N ARG A 110 -9.94 3.43 -2.36
CA ARG A 110 -8.70 3.37 -1.56
C ARG A 110 -7.47 3.49 -2.46
N PRO A 111 -6.39 4.13 -1.97
CA PRO A 111 -5.10 4.06 -2.64
C PRO A 111 -4.63 2.60 -2.80
N PRO A 112 -3.91 2.28 -3.89
CA PRO A 112 -3.37 0.94 -4.08
C PRO A 112 -2.38 0.58 -2.97
N VAL A 113 -2.49 -0.65 -2.47
CA VAL A 113 -1.56 -1.16 -1.46
C VAL A 113 -0.16 -1.27 -2.08
N PRO A 114 0.90 -0.76 -1.41
CA PRO A 114 2.26 -0.88 -1.92
C PRO A 114 2.64 -2.33 -2.21
N LEU A 115 3.27 -2.58 -3.37
CA LEU A 115 3.66 -3.92 -3.79
C LEU A 115 4.48 -4.66 -2.74
N SER A 116 5.38 -3.96 -2.05
CA SER A 116 6.22 -4.54 -0.99
C SER A 116 5.45 -5.15 0.18
N LEU A 117 4.18 -4.75 0.39
CA LEU A 117 3.30 -5.34 1.41
C LEU A 117 2.45 -6.50 0.89
N LEU A 118 2.33 -6.63 -0.44
CA LEU A 118 1.56 -7.68 -1.09
C LEU A 118 2.40 -8.92 -1.37
N LEU A 119 3.70 -8.76 -1.62
CA LEU A 119 4.61 -9.86 -1.92
C LEU A 119 4.76 -10.81 -0.73
N SER A 120 4.68 -12.11 -1.02
CA SER A 120 5.18 -13.15 -0.14
C SER A 120 6.70 -13.05 0.02
N GLU A 121 7.24 -13.75 1.01
CA GLU A 121 8.68 -13.80 1.25
C GLU A 121 9.42 -14.44 0.07
N GLU A 122 8.81 -15.48 -0.51
CA GLU A 122 9.32 -16.20 -1.67
C GLU A 122 9.33 -15.30 -2.91
N GLU A 123 8.23 -14.62 -3.22
CA GLU A 123 8.15 -13.70 -4.37
C GLU A 123 9.13 -12.53 -4.20
N ALA A 124 9.19 -11.94 -3.01
CA ALA A 124 10.14 -10.88 -2.70
C ALA A 124 11.59 -11.36 -2.89
N SER A 125 11.91 -12.59 -2.47
CA SER A 125 13.24 -13.18 -2.66
C SER A 125 13.59 -13.34 -4.13
N ILE A 126 12.66 -13.81 -4.96
CA ILE A 126 12.85 -13.96 -6.41
C ILE A 126 13.13 -12.60 -7.05
N VAL A 127 12.34 -11.59 -6.70
CA VAL A 127 12.52 -10.22 -7.18
C VAL A 127 13.92 -9.73 -6.80
N ILE A 128 14.28 -9.75 -5.51
CA ILE A 128 15.58 -9.27 -5.02
C ILE A 128 16.74 -10.01 -5.70
N GLN A 129 16.67 -11.33 -5.79
CA GLN A 129 17.70 -12.14 -6.43
C GLN A 129 17.85 -11.84 -7.92
N SER A 130 16.75 -11.62 -8.64
CA SER A 130 16.79 -11.27 -10.06
C SER A 130 17.46 -9.91 -10.29
N PHE A 131 17.14 -8.92 -9.43
CA PHE A 131 17.78 -7.61 -9.43
C PHE A 131 19.28 -7.72 -9.15
N TRP A 132 19.66 -8.52 -8.16
CA TRP A 132 21.06 -8.74 -7.79
C TRP A 132 21.86 -9.40 -8.93
N ARG A 133 21.35 -10.50 -9.50
CA ARG A 133 22.00 -11.16 -10.66
C ARG A 133 22.19 -10.17 -11.81
N GLY A 134 21.16 -9.38 -12.12
CA GLY A 134 21.26 -8.33 -13.13
C GLY A 134 22.28 -7.24 -12.77
N TYR A 135 22.38 -6.86 -11.49
CA TYR A 135 23.38 -5.90 -11.02
C TYR A 135 24.80 -6.45 -11.18
N GLN A 136 25.05 -7.70 -10.79
CA GLN A 136 26.37 -8.33 -10.96
C GLN A 136 26.83 -8.32 -12.41
N VAL A 137 25.95 -8.68 -13.36
CA VAL A 137 26.25 -8.60 -14.80
C VAL A 137 26.57 -7.16 -15.24
N ARG A 138 25.95 -6.15 -14.63
CA ARG A 138 26.24 -4.73 -14.93
C ARG A 138 27.53 -4.22 -14.30
N CYS A 139 28.07 -4.92 -13.31
CA CYS A 139 29.36 -4.61 -12.72
C CYS A 139 30.52 -5.16 -13.56
N ASP A 140 30.27 -6.14 -14.42
CA ASP A 140 31.28 -6.71 -15.32
C ASP A 140 31.83 -5.64 -16.27
N SER A 141 33.17 -5.53 -16.35
CA SER A 141 33.87 -4.52 -17.15
C SER A 141 33.55 -4.63 -18.63
N GLU A 142 33.49 -5.83 -19.19
CA GLU A 142 33.19 -6.04 -20.62
C GLU A 142 31.76 -5.57 -20.93
N ILE A 143 30.83 -5.86 -20.03
CA ILE A 143 29.44 -5.39 -20.15
C ILE A 143 29.35 -3.87 -20.01
N GLN A 144 30.13 -3.25 -19.13
CA GLN A 144 30.16 -1.79 -19.01
C GLN A 144 30.73 -1.12 -20.26
N GLU A 145 31.82 -1.65 -20.81
CA GLU A 145 32.40 -1.17 -22.07
C GLU A 145 31.39 -1.28 -23.21
N LEU A 146 30.73 -2.43 -23.34
CA LEU A 146 29.66 -2.62 -24.32
C LEU A 146 28.54 -1.59 -24.16
N ARG A 147 28.09 -1.32 -22.93
CA ARG A 147 27.04 -0.32 -22.65
C ARG A 147 27.49 1.09 -23.04
N GLN A 148 28.74 1.46 -22.75
CA GLN A 148 29.31 2.74 -23.14
C GLN A 148 29.41 2.85 -24.67
N TRP A 149 29.88 1.81 -25.34
CA TRP A 149 29.96 1.76 -26.79
C TRP A 149 28.57 1.90 -27.45
N GLN A 150 27.58 1.15 -26.96
CA GLN A 150 26.19 1.27 -27.43
C GLN A 150 25.61 2.67 -27.19
N LYS A 151 25.98 3.33 -26.09
CA LYS A 151 25.59 4.72 -25.81
C LYS A 151 26.19 5.67 -26.85
N LYS A 152 27.49 5.58 -27.13
CA LYS A 152 28.17 6.38 -28.17
C LYS A 152 27.52 6.19 -29.54
N LEU A 153 27.21 4.96 -29.92
CA LEU A 153 26.52 4.69 -31.19
C LEU A 153 25.16 5.37 -31.30
N ARG A 154 24.37 5.40 -30.22
CA ARG A 154 23.07 6.11 -30.20
C ARG A 154 23.25 7.62 -30.32
N GLU A 155 24.30 8.18 -29.73
CA GLU A 155 24.64 9.60 -29.80
C GLU A 155 25.13 10.00 -31.20
N GLU A 156 26.01 9.19 -31.80
CA GLU A 156 26.54 9.41 -33.16
C GLU A 156 25.45 9.24 -34.23
N LYS A 157 24.57 8.25 -34.05
CA LYS A 157 23.42 8.01 -34.92
C LYS A 157 22.18 8.77 -34.45
N ASN A 158 22.33 9.89 -33.75
CA ASN A 158 21.19 10.69 -33.32
C ASN A 158 20.52 11.35 -34.54
N ILE A 159 19.52 10.65 -35.07
CA ILE A 159 18.74 11.04 -36.25
C ILE A 159 18.10 12.41 -36.04
N ILE A 160 17.60 12.69 -34.83
CA ILE A 160 16.97 13.98 -34.51
C ILE A 160 17.98 15.11 -34.68
N LYS A 161 19.19 14.94 -34.15
CA LYS A 161 20.26 15.94 -34.30
C LYS A 161 20.66 16.11 -35.77
N ARG A 162 20.85 15.01 -36.51
CA ARG A 162 21.20 15.04 -37.94
C ARG A 162 20.12 15.70 -38.82
N VAL A 163 18.85 15.40 -38.57
CA VAL A 163 17.73 16.00 -39.28
C VAL A 163 17.66 17.50 -38.98
N LYS A 164 17.85 17.90 -37.72
CA LYS A 164 17.88 19.31 -37.34
C LYS A 164 19.02 20.05 -38.04
N GLU A 165 20.24 19.52 -37.99
CA GLU A 165 21.40 20.08 -38.70
C GLU A 165 21.18 20.17 -40.22
N PHE A 166 20.52 19.18 -40.81
CA PHE A 166 20.15 19.20 -42.23
C PHE A 166 19.21 20.36 -42.55
N TRP A 167 18.12 20.54 -41.79
CA TRP A 167 17.17 21.61 -42.03
C TRP A 167 17.77 22.99 -41.81
N THR A 168 18.57 23.18 -40.75
CA THR A 168 19.29 24.45 -40.52
C THR A 168 20.23 24.81 -41.69
N LYS A 169 20.89 23.82 -42.30
CA LYS A 169 21.71 24.06 -43.51
C LYS A 169 20.86 24.44 -44.72
N GLN A 170 19.68 23.86 -44.89
CA GLN A 170 18.78 24.21 -46.00
C GLN A 170 18.23 25.63 -45.85
N GLU A 171 17.83 26.02 -44.64
CA GLU A 171 17.35 27.37 -44.33
C GLU A 171 18.42 28.43 -44.61
N ALA A 172 19.64 28.23 -44.11
CA ALA A 172 20.76 29.16 -44.37
C ALA A 172 21.13 29.26 -45.86
N LYS A 173 21.05 28.15 -46.61
CA LYS A 173 21.26 28.16 -48.06
C LYS A 173 20.20 29.01 -48.77
N ALA A 174 18.92 28.82 -48.42
CA ALA A 174 17.82 29.61 -48.96
C ALA A 174 17.95 31.11 -48.64
N GLU A 175 18.42 31.46 -47.44
CA GLU A 175 18.70 32.86 -47.07
C GLU A 175 19.84 33.47 -47.92
N SER A 176 20.96 32.75 -48.08
CA SER A 176 22.09 33.23 -48.90
C SER A 176 21.77 33.37 -50.39
N ASP A 177 20.92 32.49 -50.93
CA ASP A 177 20.48 32.58 -52.33
C ASP A 177 19.56 33.80 -52.49
N ASN A 178 18.66 34.05 -51.53
CA ASN A 178 17.79 35.23 -51.55
C ASN A 178 18.56 36.56 -51.48
N GLU A 179 19.64 36.61 -50.69
CA GLU A 179 20.51 37.80 -50.58
C GLU A 179 21.31 38.08 -51.87
N LYS A 180 21.72 37.03 -52.60
CA LYS A 180 22.33 37.15 -53.94
C LYS A 180 21.37 37.67 -55.01
N TYR A 181 20.08 37.34 -54.93
CA TYR A 181 19.07 37.83 -55.88
C TYR A 181 18.47 39.19 -55.49
N SER A 182 18.65 39.66 -54.26
CA SER A 182 18.19 40.97 -53.79
C SER A 182 19.20 42.11 -54.07
N THR A 183 20.45 41.79 -54.42
CA THR A 183 21.52 42.76 -54.78
C THR A 183 21.72 42.94 -56.29
N GLY A 184 20.79 42.45 -57.12
CA GLY A 184 20.74 42.79 -58.56
C GLY A 184 20.35 44.25 -58.79
N PRO A 185 20.83 44.91 -59.85
CA PRO A 185 20.67 46.36 -60.05
C PRO A 185 19.19 46.75 -60.06
N LYS A 186 18.81 47.66 -59.16
CA LYS A 186 17.49 48.28 -59.18
C LYS A 186 17.32 49.00 -60.51
N LEU A 187 16.48 48.44 -61.39
CA LEU A 187 16.02 49.12 -62.60
C LEU A 187 15.29 50.39 -62.17
N ASN A 188 15.91 51.53 -62.43
CA ASN A 188 15.29 52.84 -62.30
C ASN A 188 14.08 52.90 -63.25
N ASN A 189 12.88 52.94 -62.68
CA ASN A 189 11.66 53.18 -63.44
C ASN A 189 11.71 54.60 -64.02
N PHE A 190 11.97 54.68 -65.33
CA PHE A 190 11.63 55.82 -66.16
C PHE A 190 10.11 56.03 -66.12
N ARG A 191 9.67 57.16 -65.55
CA ARG A 191 8.28 57.64 -65.67
C ARG A 191 8.32 58.89 -66.54
N GLY A 192 8.00 58.72 -67.82
CA GLY A 192 7.71 59.79 -68.76
C GLY A 192 6.29 59.61 -69.29
N LEU A 193 5.57 60.74 -69.32
CA LEU A 193 4.19 60.98 -69.74
C LEU A 193 3.11 60.75 -68.67
#